data_AF-A0A7C4P1I0-F1
#
_entry.id   AF-A0A7C4P1I0-F1
#
_cell.length_a   1.000
_cell.length_b   1.000
_cell.length_c   1.000
_cell.angle_alpha   90.00
_cell.angle_beta   90.00
_cell.angle_gamma   90.00
#
_symmetry.space_group_name_H-M   'P 1'
#
loop_
_entity.id
_entity.type
_entity.pdbx_description
1 polymer ?
#
loop_
_entity_poly.entity_id
_entity_poly.type
_entity_poly.pdbx_seq_one_letter_code
_entity_poly.pdbx_strand_id
1 'polypeptide(L)'
;EVYFQHCSLRMSCLELARSFLFLANRGQEPASGKRLLTVSQAKRLNALMLTCGFYDEAGEFAFRVGLPGKSGVGGGIAAILPGRWAVAVWSPEINACGNSVRGMKALELLTTRTGESIF
;
A
#
# COMPACT_ATOMS: atom_id res chain seq x y z
N GLU A 1 -7.36 -9.71 -22.21
CA GLU A 1 -8.48 -10.16 -21.35
C GLU A 1 -8.08 -10.27 -19.88
N VAL A 2 -7.14 -11.15 -19.50
CA VAL A 2 -6.72 -11.40 -18.10
C VAL A 2 -6.33 -10.13 -17.31
N TYR A 3 -5.57 -9.22 -17.92
CA TYR A 3 -5.18 -7.96 -17.27
C TYR A 3 -6.39 -7.12 -16.83
N PHE A 4 -7.39 -6.99 -17.71
CA PHE A 4 -8.60 -6.23 -17.41
C PHE A 4 -9.44 -6.90 -16.31
N GLN A 5 -9.47 -8.24 -16.29
CA GLN A 5 -10.13 -8.98 -15.22
C GLN A 5 -9.47 -8.73 -13.87
N HIS A 6 -8.14 -8.75 -13.79
CA HIS A 6 -7.40 -8.41 -12.55
C HIS A 6 -7.68 -6.97 -12.08
N CYS A 7 -7.72 -6.00 -13.00
CA CYS A 7 -8.03 -4.61 -12.68
C CYS A 7 -9.51 -4.36 -12.35
N SER A 8 -10.40 -5.31 -12.65
CA SER A 8 -11.85 -5.19 -12.39
C SER A 8 -12.27 -5.80 -11.05
N LEU A 9 -11.35 -6.41 -10.29
CA LEU A 9 -11.61 -6.90 -8.95
C LEU A 9 -12.03 -5.73 -8.03
N ARG A 10 -13.07 -5.96 -7.23
CA ARG A 10 -13.59 -4.99 -6.26
C ARG A 10 -13.35 -5.48 -4.86
N MET A 11 -12.93 -4.57 -3.99
CA MET A 11 -12.64 -4.83 -2.59
C MET A 11 -13.03 -3.61 -1.76
N SER A 12 -13.50 -3.85 -0.54
CA SER A 12 -13.56 -2.85 0.52
C SER A 12 -12.16 -2.48 1.02
N CYS A 13 -12.03 -1.36 1.74
CA CYS A 13 -10.76 -1.01 2.39
C CYS A 13 -10.29 -2.10 3.36
N LEU A 14 -11.20 -2.76 4.06
CA LEU A 14 -10.87 -3.85 4.98
C LEU A 14 -10.26 -5.05 4.24
N GLU A 15 -10.88 -5.47 3.14
CA GLU A 15 -10.38 -6.57 2.32
C GLU A 15 -9.03 -6.20 1.69
N LEU A 16 -8.87 -4.97 1.20
CA LEU A 16 -7.63 -4.49 0.61
C LEU A 16 -6.50 -4.44 1.64
N ALA A 17 -6.75 -3.94 2.85
CA ALA A 17 -5.74 -3.95 3.91
C ALA A 17 -5.30 -5.38 4.29
N ARG A 18 -6.27 -6.31 4.39
CA ARG A 18 -5.98 -7.73 4.68
C ARG A 18 -5.17 -8.40 3.58
N SER A 19 -5.45 -8.10 2.30
CA SER A 19 -4.72 -8.72 1.19
C SER A 19 -3.25 -8.30 1.11
N PHE A 20 -2.86 -7.18 1.74
CA PHE A 20 -1.47 -6.73 1.83
C PHE A 20 -0.79 -7.10 3.16
N LEU A 21 -1.53 -7.60 4.15
CA LEU A 21 -1.03 -7.80 5.52
C LEU A 21 0.13 -8.79 5.59
N PHE A 22 0.19 -9.76 4.68
CA PHE A 22 1.30 -10.71 4.60
C PHE A 22 2.65 -10.03 4.31
N LEU A 23 2.65 -8.85 3.68
CA LEU A 23 3.87 -8.06 3.44
C LEU A 23 4.38 -7.36 4.69
N ALA A 24 3.48 -6.97 5.61
CA ALA A 24 3.86 -6.53 6.93
C ALA A 24 4.47 -7.70 7.73
N ASN A 25 3.94 -8.91 7.54
CA ASN A 25 4.37 -10.13 8.25
C ASN A 25 5.35 -11.01 7.44
N ARG A 26 6.36 -10.39 6.80
CA ARG A 26 7.50 -11.09 6.17
C ARG A 26 7.12 -12.22 5.20
N GLY A 27 6.04 -12.03 4.45
CA GLY A 27 5.56 -12.97 3.44
C GLY A 27 4.55 -14.01 3.95
N GLN A 28 4.15 -13.97 5.22
CA GLN A 28 3.22 -14.92 5.82
C GLN A 28 1.87 -14.26 6.15
N GLU A 29 0.79 -14.85 5.70
CA GLU A 29 -0.56 -14.38 6.02
C GLU A 29 -0.86 -14.68 7.52
N PRO A 30 -1.19 -13.66 8.35
CA PRO A 30 -1.27 -13.86 9.79
C PRO A 30 -2.43 -14.73 10.29
N ALA A 31 -3.59 -14.75 9.62
CA ALA A 31 -4.77 -15.44 10.15
C ALA A 31 -4.68 -16.97 9.97
N SER A 32 -4.10 -17.42 8.86
CA SER A 32 -3.93 -18.83 8.51
C SER A 32 -2.51 -19.36 8.76
N GLY A 33 -1.53 -18.47 8.95
CA GLY A 33 -0.12 -18.83 9.02
C GLY A 33 0.48 -19.29 7.69
N LYS A 34 -0.26 -19.21 6.58
CA LYS A 34 0.22 -19.63 5.26
C LYS A 34 1.32 -18.71 4.77
N ARG A 35 2.46 -19.29 4.38
CA ARG A 35 3.54 -18.55 3.71
C ARG A 35 3.20 -18.34 2.25
N LEU A 36 2.97 -17.08 1.87
CA LEU A 36 2.72 -16.67 0.49
C LEU A 36 4.02 -16.30 -0.23
N LEU A 37 4.95 -15.68 0.48
CA LEU A 37 6.28 -15.31 -0.02
C LEU A 37 7.38 -15.70 0.98
N THR A 38 8.59 -15.88 0.47
CA THR A 38 9.79 -15.89 1.30
C THR A 38 10.03 -14.49 1.90
N VAL A 39 10.79 -14.42 2.99
CA VAL A 39 11.17 -13.15 3.63
C VAL A 39 11.89 -12.22 2.63
N SER A 40 12.77 -12.78 1.81
CA SER A 40 13.50 -12.03 0.77
C SER A 40 12.57 -11.45 -0.29
N GLN A 41 11.61 -12.24 -0.78
CA GLN A 41 10.61 -11.76 -1.75
C GLN A 41 9.71 -10.66 -1.15
N ALA A 42 9.24 -10.81 0.09
CA ALA A 42 8.44 -9.79 0.76
C ALA A 42 9.23 -8.47 0.93
N LYS A 43 10.51 -8.56 1.32
CA LYS A 43 11.41 -7.39 1.40
C LYS A 43 11.54 -6.70 0.04
N ARG A 44 11.77 -7.46 -1.04
CA ARG A 44 11.91 -6.91 -2.40
C ARG A 44 10.62 -6.27 -2.89
N LEU A 45 9.46 -6.87 -2.61
CA LEU A 45 8.17 -6.31 -3.00
C LEU A 45 7.86 -5.01 -2.24
N ASN A 46 8.12 -4.95 -0.94
CA ASN A 46 8.02 -3.69 -0.18
C ASN A 46 8.97 -2.62 -0.74
N ALA A 47 10.20 -2.98 -1.14
CA ALA A 47 11.12 -2.02 -1.75
C ALA A 47 10.58 -1.48 -3.09
N LEU A 48 10.02 -2.33 -3.95
CA LEU A 48 9.38 -1.88 -5.20
C LEU A 48 8.18 -0.97 -4.93
N MET A 49 7.32 -1.34 -3.98
CA MET A 49 6.18 -0.52 -3.58
C MET A 49 6.63 0.87 -3.07
N LEU A 50 7.74 0.95 -2.35
CA LEU A 50 8.30 2.22 -1.90
C LEU A 50 8.82 3.07 -3.07
N THR A 51 9.52 2.47 -4.04
CA THR A 51 10.24 3.23 -5.07
C THR A 51 9.44 3.50 -6.34
N CYS A 52 8.41 2.72 -6.65
CA CYS A 52 7.60 2.89 -7.86
C CYS A 52 6.09 2.67 -7.65
N GLY A 53 5.62 2.72 -6.40
CA GLY A 53 4.22 2.45 -6.05
C GLY A 53 3.19 3.51 -6.49
N PHE A 54 3.62 4.73 -6.78
CA PHE A 54 2.76 5.92 -6.90
C PHE A 54 2.95 6.71 -8.20
N TYR A 55 3.13 6.02 -9.33
CA TYR A 55 3.40 6.66 -10.62
C TYR A 55 4.61 7.62 -10.49
N ASP A 56 4.46 8.85 -10.98
CA ASP A 56 5.50 9.88 -10.94
C ASP A 56 5.70 10.49 -9.53
N GLU A 57 4.89 10.12 -8.54
CA GLU A 57 4.94 10.64 -7.16
C GLU A 57 5.45 9.63 -6.12
N ALA A 58 6.16 8.57 -6.54
CA ALA A 58 6.73 7.60 -5.59
C ALA A 58 7.71 8.25 -4.59
N GLY A 59 8.54 9.18 -5.06
CA GLY A 59 9.45 9.95 -4.20
C GLY A 59 8.70 10.85 -3.20
N GLU A 60 7.67 11.57 -3.66
CA GLU A 60 6.84 12.41 -2.81
C GLU A 60 6.07 11.61 -1.76
N PHE A 61 5.54 10.43 -2.12
CA PHE A 61 4.91 9.54 -1.15
C PHE A 61 5.90 9.06 -0.10
N ALA A 62 7.10 8.63 -0.51
CA ALA A 62 8.13 8.20 0.41
C ALA A 62 8.57 9.34 1.35
N PHE A 63 8.66 10.57 0.85
CA PHE A 63 9.04 11.74 1.65
C PHE A 63 7.95 12.15 2.65
N ARG A 64 6.68 12.21 2.23
CA ARG A 64 5.59 12.71 3.07
C ARG A 64 4.97 11.65 3.98
N VAL A 65 4.88 10.41 3.51
CA VAL A 65 4.24 9.30 4.23
C VAL A 65 5.26 8.37 4.83
N GLY A 66 6.35 8.04 4.11
CA GLY A 66 7.42 7.21 4.65
C GLY A 66 7.05 5.73 4.81
N LEU A 67 6.24 5.19 3.88
CA LEU A 67 5.84 3.78 3.87
C LEU A 67 5.95 3.19 2.45
N PRO A 68 6.23 1.89 2.30
CA PRO A 68 5.89 1.14 1.09
C PRO A 68 4.39 1.26 0.78
N GLY A 69 4.02 1.55 -0.47
CA GLY A 69 2.60 1.55 -0.83
C GLY A 69 2.33 1.32 -2.32
N LYS A 70 1.06 1.23 -2.69
CA LYS A 70 0.61 1.16 -4.07
C LYS A 70 -0.71 1.90 -4.22
N SER A 71 -0.78 2.79 -5.19
CA SER A 71 -2.01 3.47 -5.59
C SER A 71 -2.69 2.80 -6.79
N GLY A 72 -3.96 3.12 -7.02
CA GLY A 72 -4.65 2.85 -8.27
C GLY A 72 -5.63 3.96 -8.64
N VAL A 73 -5.88 4.15 -9.93
CA VAL A 73 -6.77 5.19 -10.48
C VAL A 73 -8.22 5.10 -10.00
N GLY A 74 -8.63 3.97 -9.45
CA GLY A 74 -9.92 3.84 -8.74
C GLY A 74 -9.98 4.59 -7.40
N GLY A 75 -8.89 5.26 -7.00
CA GLY A 75 -8.81 6.07 -5.78
C GLY A 75 -8.34 5.30 -4.54
N GLY A 76 -7.98 4.02 -4.69
CA GLY A 76 -7.49 3.18 -3.61
C GLY A 76 -5.99 3.29 -3.42
N ILE A 77 -5.54 3.28 -2.16
CA ILE A 77 -4.12 3.19 -1.80
C ILE A 77 -3.97 2.14 -0.70
N ALA A 78 -3.04 1.21 -0.88
CA ALA A 78 -2.56 0.32 0.18
C ALA A 78 -1.16 0.77 0.63
N ALA A 79 -0.90 0.80 1.93
CA ALA A 79 0.40 1.12 2.50
C ALA A 79 0.76 0.15 3.64
N ILE A 80 2.05 -0.14 3.81
CA ILE A 80 2.54 -1.17 4.72
C ILE A 80 3.59 -0.58 5.66
N LEU A 81 3.45 -0.82 6.96
CA LEU A 81 4.52 -0.67 7.92
C LEU A 81 5.08 -2.06 8.26
N PRO A 82 6.26 -2.45 7.71
CA PRO A 82 6.83 -3.77 7.91
C PRO A 82 6.97 -4.12 9.40
N GLY A 83 6.53 -5.32 9.77
CA GLY A 83 6.55 -5.82 11.15
C GLY A 83 5.41 -5.30 12.04
N ARG A 84 4.52 -4.44 11.54
CA ARG A 84 3.46 -3.83 12.36
C ARG A 84 2.08 -3.98 11.76
N TRP A 85 1.79 -3.32 10.64
CA TRP A 85 0.43 -3.29 10.09
C TRP A 85 0.42 -2.98 8.58
N ALA A 86 -0.72 -3.23 7.96
CA ALA A 86 -1.08 -2.75 6.64
C ALA A 86 -2.36 -1.92 6.74
N VAL A 87 -2.45 -0.85 5.95
CA VAL A 87 -3.59 0.06 5.91
C VAL A 87 -4.03 0.26 4.48
N ALA A 88 -5.34 0.47 4.29
CA ALA A 88 -5.90 0.87 3.03
C ALA A 88 -6.78 2.12 3.21
N VAL A 89 -6.71 3.03 2.25
CA VAL A 89 -7.57 4.20 2.15
C VAL A 89 -8.20 4.23 0.76
N TRP A 90 -9.38 4.83 0.66
CA TRP A 90 -10.05 5.01 -0.62
C TRP A 90 -10.77 6.36 -0.67
N SER A 91 -10.53 7.11 -1.74
CA SER A 91 -11.32 8.27 -2.12
C SER A 91 -11.19 8.49 -3.63
N PRO A 92 -12.30 8.63 -4.37
CA PRO A 92 -12.29 8.55 -5.83
C PRO A 92 -11.61 9.74 -6.53
N GLU A 93 -11.51 10.89 -5.86
CA GLU A 93 -10.86 12.08 -6.39
C GLU A 93 -9.33 11.87 -6.50
N ILE A 94 -8.80 11.94 -7.73
CA ILE A 94 -7.37 11.76 -8.03
C ILE A 94 -6.72 13.07 -8.49
N ASN A 95 -5.43 13.22 -8.21
CA ASN A 95 -4.61 14.33 -8.69
C ASN A 95 -4.14 14.11 -10.14
N ALA A 96 -3.37 15.06 -10.67
CA ALA A 96 -2.82 15.01 -12.03
C ALA A 96 -1.90 13.80 -12.29
N CYS A 97 -1.31 13.21 -11.24
CA CYS A 97 -0.44 12.03 -11.33
C CYS A 97 -1.19 10.70 -11.12
N GLY A 98 -2.52 10.74 -10.96
CA GLY A 98 -3.36 9.55 -10.83
C GLY A 98 -3.50 8.98 -9.42
N ASN A 99 -3.09 9.72 -8.38
CA ASN A 99 -3.14 9.30 -6.99
C ASN A 99 -4.30 9.97 -6.23
N SER A 100 -4.92 9.24 -5.29
CA SER A 100 -6.03 9.78 -4.48
C SER A 100 -5.60 10.96 -3.61
N VAL A 101 -6.18 12.15 -3.83
CA VAL A 101 -5.80 13.38 -3.11
C VAL A 101 -6.00 13.21 -1.61
N ARG A 102 -7.20 12.77 -1.21
CA ARG A 102 -7.56 12.58 0.20
C ARG A 102 -6.89 11.37 0.79
N GLY A 103 -6.68 10.31 0.00
CA GLY A 103 -5.97 9.11 0.45
C GLY A 103 -4.52 9.41 0.83
N MET A 104 -3.79 10.13 -0.03
CA MET A 104 -2.42 10.58 0.26
C MET A 104 -2.36 11.43 1.53
N LYS A 105 -3.27 12.40 1.68
CA LYS A 105 -3.32 13.27 2.86
C LYS A 105 -3.66 12.49 4.14
N ALA A 106 -4.58 11.53 4.08
CA ALA A 106 -4.94 10.71 5.22
C ALA A 106 -3.77 9.87 5.72
N LEU A 107 -2.97 9.30 4.80
CA LEU A 107 -1.79 8.52 5.15
C LEU A 107 -0.66 9.37 5.73
N GLU A 108 -0.41 10.56 5.17
CA GLU A 108 0.53 11.54 5.75
C GLU A 108 0.11 11.92 7.19
N LEU A 109 -1.17 12.20 7.40
CA LEU A 109 -1.69 12.53 8.73
C LEU A 109 -1.59 11.35 9.70
N LEU A 110 -1.80 10.12 9.21
CA LEU A 110 -1.66 8.91 10.02
C LEU A 110 -0.22 8.80 10.55
N THR A 111 0.78 8.80 9.65
CA THR A 111 2.19 8.62 10.04
C THR A 111 2.71 9.80 10.85
N THR A 112 2.27 11.02 10.56
CA THR A 112 2.59 12.22 11.38
C THR A 112 2.05 12.09 12.80
N ARG A 113 0.80 11.62 12.97
CA ARG A 113 0.18 11.53 14.29
C ARG A 113 0.67 10.35 15.11
N THR A 114 1.01 9.24 14.47
CA THR A 114 1.53 8.05 15.16
C THR A 114 3.04 8.09 15.36
N GLY A 115 3.76 8.89 14.57
CA GLY A 115 5.23 8.87 14.53
C GLY A 115 5.77 7.62 13.84
N GLU A 116 4.97 6.95 13.03
CA GLU A 116 5.30 5.64 12.44
C GLU A 116 5.63 5.75 10.95
N SER A 117 6.91 5.66 10.66
CA SER A 117 7.52 5.70 9.32
C SER A 117 8.64 4.65 9.26
N ILE A 118 9.05 4.24 8.05
CA ILE A 118 10.25 3.40 7.87
C ILE A 118 11.56 4.22 7.80
N PHE A 119 11.44 5.54 7.82
CA PHE A 119 12.51 6.54 7.94
C PHE A 119 12.34 7.30 9.25
#